data_AF-A0ABF7PIG9-F1
#
_entry.id   AF-A0ABF7PIG9-F1
#
_cell.length_a   1.000
_cell.length_b   1.000
_cell.length_c   1.000
_cell.angle_alpha   90.00
_cell.angle_beta   90.00
_cell.angle_gamma   90.00
#
_symmetry.space_group_name_H-M   'P 1'
#
loop_
_entity.id
_entity.type
_entity.pdbx_description
1 polymer ?
#
loop_
_entity_poly.entity_id
_entity_poly.type
_entity_poly.pdbx_seq_one_letter_code
_entity_poly.pdbx_strand_id
1 'polypeptide(L)'
;MGEKEYKAWEKKLRANEKELVKEYTANAKPFNTYLRANEGKLGFKPEIDKKILKLDEALKKSKLSETVQVYRGDDTSIFGKEFQNSIYQGNKVNRELFRKLRDEYQGKIRTEYGYLSTSIVSNQQFAMRPVLTTLKVPKGAHAGYVDKISQYKGQYELLLPRNTKYKIDKMYIIVNKGSETIKIEATVQP
;
A
#
# COMPACT_ATOMS: atom_id res chain seq x y z
N MET A 1 17.89 -5.05 -4.79
CA MET A 1 16.62 -5.44 -5.42
C MET A 1 16.06 -4.42 -6.42
N GLY A 2 15.79 -3.17 -6.02
CA GLY A 2 14.99 -2.21 -6.82
C GLY A 2 15.39 -2.04 -8.29
N GLU A 3 16.66 -1.73 -8.59
CA GLU A 3 17.06 -1.40 -9.97
C GLU A 3 17.06 -2.60 -10.94
N LYS A 4 17.45 -3.79 -10.47
CA LYS A 4 17.48 -5.01 -11.30
C LYS A 4 16.07 -5.48 -11.63
N GLU A 5 15.20 -5.52 -10.63
CA GLU A 5 13.77 -5.87 -10.79
C GLU A 5 13.06 -4.85 -11.69
N TYR A 6 13.35 -3.55 -11.51
CA TYR A 6 12.84 -2.50 -12.38
C TYR A 6 13.24 -2.70 -13.84
N LYS A 7 14.53 -2.87 -14.14
CA LYS A 7 15.00 -3.02 -15.53
C LYS A 7 14.39 -4.24 -16.21
N ALA A 8 14.16 -5.33 -15.47
CA ALA A 8 13.52 -6.53 -16.00
C ALA A 8 12.03 -6.31 -16.30
N TRP A 9 11.32 -5.59 -15.44
CA TRP A 9 9.91 -5.25 -15.64
C TRP A 9 9.71 -4.19 -16.72
N GLU A 10 10.51 -3.13 -16.70
CA GLU A 10 10.44 -2.00 -17.64
C GLU A 10 10.53 -2.45 -19.10
N LYS A 11 11.39 -3.43 -19.40
CA LYS A 11 11.54 -4.00 -20.74
C LYS A 11 10.28 -4.71 -21.25
N LYS A 12 9.37 -5.10 -20.35
CA LYS A 12 8.10 -5.76 -20.68
C LYS A 12 6.94 -4.77 -20.78
N LEU A 13 7.14 -3.53 -20.34
CA LEU A 13 6.11 -2.49 -20.35
C LEU A 13 6.06 -1.78 -21.70
N ARG A 14 4.84 -1.64 -22.23
CA ARG A 14 4.52 -0.79 -23.38
C ARG A 14 4.59 0.68 -22.96
N ALA A 15 4.84 1.59 -23.91
CA ALA A 15 4.90 3.03 -23.63
C ALA A 15 3.64 3.53 -22.90
N ASN A 16 2.48 3.11 -23.38
CA ASN A 16 1.19 3.49 -22.83
C ASN A 16 0.90 2.88 -21.43
N GLU A 17 1.59 1.81 -21.02
CA GLU A 17 1.53 1.26 -19.65
C GLU A 17 2.44 2.08 -18.72
N LYS A 18 3.63 2.49 -19.20
CA LYS A 18 4.53 3.37 -18.44
C LYS A 18 3.87 4.72 -18.14
N GLU A 19 3.19 5.31 -19.12
CA GLU A 19 2.42 6.54 -18.95
C GLU A 19 1.30 6.38 -17.92
N LEU A 20 0.61 5.24 -17.94
CA LEU A 20 -0.46 4.96 -16.98
C LEU A 20 0.06 4.76 -15.56
N VAL A 21 1.21 4.10 -15.38
CA VAL A 21 1.88 4.03 -14.07
C VAL A 21 2.26 5.44 -13.60
N LYS A 22 2.78 6.29 -14.49
CA LYS A 22 3.08 7.68 -14.18
C LYS A 22 1.82 8.47 -13.79
N GLU A 23 0.71 8.28 -14.49
CA GLU A 23 -0.59 8.89 -14.18
C GLU A 23 -1.08 8.44 -12.78
N TYR A 24 -1.04 7.13 -12.51
CA TYR A 24 -1.45 6.59 -11.21
C TYR A 24 -0.60 7.14 -10.06
N THR A 25 0.72 7.17 -10.21
CA THR A 25 1.62 7.71 -9.18
C THR A 25 1.48 9.22 -8.99
N ALA A 26 1.10 9.97 -10.03
CA ALA A 26 0.76 11.38 -9.93
C ALA A 26 -0.52 11.63 -9.13
N ASN A 27 -1.55 10.78 -9.33
CA ASN A 27 -2.81 10.91 -8.61
C ASN A 27 -3.54 9.57 -8.45
N ALA A 28 -3.17 8.82 -7.40
CA ALA A 28 -3.74 7.50 -7.12
C ALA A 28 -5.19 7.56 -6.59
N LYS A 29 -5.61 8.70 -6.05
CA LYS A 29 -6.87 8.84 -5.30
C LYS A 29 -8.11 8.47 -6.12
N PRO A 30 -8.30 8.92 -7.38
CA PRO A 30 -9.45 8.53 -8.19
C PRO A 30 -9.57 7.01 -8.39
N PHE A 31 -8.45 6.34 -8.67
CA PHE A 31 -8.40 4.88 -8.86
C PHE A 31 -8.75 4.13 -7.58
N ASN A 32 -8.05 4.45 -6.49
CA ASN A 32 -8.20 3.71 -5.24
C ASN A 32 -9.54 4.03 -4.56
N THR A 33 -10.05 5.26 -4.68
CA THR A 33 -11.40 5.59 -4.18
C THR A 33 -12.47 4.84 -4.96
N TYR A 34 -12.37 4.81 -6.28
CA TYR A 34 -13.29 4.04 -7.12
C TYR A 34 -13.27 2.55 -6.76
N LEU A 35 -12.09 1.94 -6.67
CA LEU A 35 -11.94 0.54 -6.32
C LEU A 35 -12.48 0.23 -4.91
N ARG A 36 -12.15 1.05 -3.91
CA ARG A 36 -12.63 0.85 -2.53
C ARG A 36 -14.14 1.02 -2.39
N ALA A 37 -14.73 1.97 -3.10
CA ALA A 37 -16.19 2.19 -3.09
C ALA A 37 -16.97 1.03 -3.73
N ASN A 38 -16.32 0.25 -4.61
CA ASN A 38 -16.94 -0.85 -5.34
C ASN A 38 -16.37 -2.22 -4.95
N GLU A 39 -15.68 -2.34 -3.81
CA GLU A 39 -15.07 -3.60 -3.34
C GLU A 39 -14.17 -4.28 -4.40
N GLY A 40 -13.46 -3.47 -5.17
CA GLY A 40 -12.58 -3.93 -6.25
C GLY A 40 -13.29 -4.37 -7.53
N LYS A 41 -14.62 -4.26 -7.60
CA LYS A 41 -15.43 -4.59 -8.79
C LYS A 41 -15.35 -3.46 -9.83
N LEU A 42 -15.36 -3.86 -11.10
CA LEU A 42 -15.34 -2.97 -12.28
C LEU A 42 -16.73 -2.99 -12.95
N GLY A 43 -16.95 -2.07 -13.89
CA GLY A 43 -18.18 -2.00 -14.70
C GLY A 43 -19.05 -0.78 -14.42
N PHE A 44 -18.64 0.07 -13.48
CA PHE A 44 -19.42 1.25 -13.09
C PHE A 44 -18.91 2.53 -13.77
N LYS A 45 -17.66 2.55 -14.25
CA LYS A 45 -17.05 3.71 -14.92
C LYS A 45 -16.11 3.23 -16.03
N PRO A 46 -16.61 3.05 -17.27
CA PRO A 46 -15.85 2.44 -18.37
C PRO A 46 -14.46 3.04 -18.59
N GLU A 47 -14.33 4.36 -18.50
CA GLU A 47 -13.04 5.04 -18.69
C GLU A 47 -12.02 4.77 -17.57
N ILE A 48 -12.48 4.65 -16.32
CA ILE A 48 -11.62 4.27 -15.20
C ILE A 48 -11.33 2.76 -15.25
N ASP A 49 -12.31 1.95 -15.62
CA ASP A 49 -12.18 0.48 -15.74
C ASP A 49 -11.12 0.09 -16.76
N LYS A 50 -11.13 0.71 -17.96
CA LYS A 50 -10.11 0.50 -18.99
C LYS A 50 -8.69 0.79 -18.46
N LYS A 51 -8.54 1.88 -17.70
CA LYS A 51 -7.26 2.22 -17.09
C LYS A 51 -6.86 1.19 -16.03
N ILE A 52 -7.79 0.77 -15.16
CA ILE A 52 -7.50 -0.24 -14.13
C ILE A 52 -7.06 -1.57 -14.77
N LEU A 53 -7.79 -2.06 -15.78
CA LEU A 53 -7.44 -3.31 -16.46
C LEU A 53 -6.03 -3.27 -17.05
N LYS A 54 -5.63 -2.14 -17.63
CA LYS A 54 -4.30 -1.97 -18.20
C LYS A 54 -3.20 -1.85 -17.14
N LEU A 55 -3.49 -1.23 -16.00
CA LEU A 55 -2.55 -1.20 -14.87
C LEU A 55 -2.40 -2.59 -14.23
N ASP A 56 -3.48 -3.39 -14.17
CA ASP A 56 -3.43 -4.80 -13.77
C ASP A 56 -2.52 -5.61 -14.72
N GLU A 57 -2.67 -5.44 -16.04
CA GLU A 57 -1.82 -6.08 -17.04
C GLU A 57 -0.34 -5.71 -16.88
N ALA A 58 -0.06 -4.43 -16.62
CA ALA A 58 1.30 -3.96 -16.36
C ALA A 58 1.91 -4.67 -15.15
N LEU A 59 1.20 -4.75 -14.02
CA LEU A 59 1.69 -5.38 -12.79
C LEU A 59 1.83 -6.90 -12.91
N LYS A 60 0.99 -7.59 -13.68
CA LYS A 60 1.09 -9.03 -13.95
C LYS A 60 2.42 -9.44 -14.62
N LYS A 61 3.10 -8.50 -15.31
CA LYS A 61 4.38 -8.75 -16.00
C LYS A 61 5.60 -8.82 -15.08
N SER A 62 5.43 -8.47 -13.81
CA SER A 62 6.47 -8.51 -12.78
C SER A 62 6.12 -9.51 -11.69
N LYS A 63 7.14 -10.21 -11.18
CA LYS A 63 7.07 -11.04 -9.99
C LYS A 63 8.34 -10.83 -9.19
N LEU A 64 8.23 -10.75 -7.86
CA LEU A 64 9.40 -10.60 -6.99
C LEU A 64 10.30 -11.84 -7.04
N SER A 65 11.60 -11.66 -7.25
CA SER A 65 12.58 -12.75 -7.24
C SER A 65 12.95 -13.25 -5.84
N GLU A 66 12.67 -12.44 -4.82
CA GLU A 66 12.92 -12.70 -3.40
C GLU A 66 11.79 -12.13 -2.53
N THR A 67 11.77 -12.52 -1.26
CA THR A 67 10.82 -11.96 -0.29
C THR A 67 11.30 -10.59 0.16
N VAL A 68 10.40 -9.62 0.25
CA VAL A 68 10.73 -8.21 0.50
C VAL A 68 9.96 -7.69 1.68
N GLN A 69 10.60 -6.88 2.51
CA GLN A 69 9.91 -6.05 3.48
C GLN A 69 9.68 -4.66 2.88
N VAL A 70 8.43 -4.20 2.92
CA VAL A 70 8.04 -2.86 2.46
C VAL A 70 7.32 -2.09 3.55
N TYR A 71 7.30 -0.77 3.40
CA TYR A 71 6.79 0.18 4.39
C TYR A 71 5.69 1.03 3.79
N ARG A 72 4.70 1.36 4.60
CA ARG A 72 3.62 2.28 4.25
C ARG A 72 3.19 3.06 5.49
N GLY A 73 3.13 4.38 5.36
CA GLY A 73 2.51 5.25 6.35
C GLY A 73 1.07 5.57 5.96
N ASP A 74 0.15 5.45 6.90
CA ASP A 74 -1.27 5.72 6.72
C ASP A 74 -1.83 6.58 7.87
N ASP A 75 -2.96 7.23 7.60
CA ASP A 75 -3.77 7.88 8.63
C ASP A 75 -4.68 6.84 9.30
N THR A 76 -5.24 7.16 10.46
CA THR A 76 -6.07 6.22 11.25
C THR A 76 -7.41 5.86 10.59
N SER A 77 -7.79 6.57 9.52
CA SER A 77 -8.96 6.26 8.70
C SER A 77 -8.93 4.85 8.08
N ILE A 78 -7.78 4.18 8.02
CA ILE A 78 -7.69 2.77 7.59
C ILE A 78 -8.48 1.81 8.47
N PHE A 79 -8.76 2.21 9.72
CA PHE A 79 -9.56 1.44 10.66
C PHE A 79 -11.06 1.78 10.58
N GLY A 80 -11.43 2.80 9.80
CA GLY A 80 -12.77 3.40 9.77
C GLY A 80 -12.70 4.93 9.89
N LYS A 81 -13.64 5.64 9.26
CA LYS A 81 -13.67 7.13 9.26
C LYS A 81 -13.86 7.70 10.67
N GLU A 82 -14.58 6.98 11.51
CA GLU A 82 -14.82 7.25 12.93
C GLU A 82 -13.52 7.28 13.76
N PHE A 83 -12.44 6.65 13.28
CA PHE A 83 -11.14 6.63 13.98
C PHE A 83 -10.18 7.74 13.53
N GLN A 84 -10.52 8.51 12.48
CA GLN A 84 -9.62 9.51 11.91
C GLN A 84 -9.14 10.55 12.95
N ASN A 85 -10.01 10.93 13.89
CA ASN A 85 -9.72 11.97 14.89
C ASN A 85 -9.97 11.53 16.34
N SER A 86 -10.32 10.27 16.60
CA SER A 86 -10.75 9.80 17.93
C SER A 86 -9.69 8.96 18.66
N ILE A 87 -8.80 8.30 17.91
CA ILE A 87 -7.82 7.38 18.48
C ILE A 87 -6.60 8.09 19.09
N TYR A 88 -6.32 9.33 18.70
CA TYR A 88 -5.24 10.13 19.25
C TYR A 88 -5.76 11.20 20.20
N GLN A 89 -5.04 11.40 21.31
CA GLN A 89 -5.17 12.52 22.22
C GLN A 89 -3.83 13.24 22.25
N GLY A 90 -3.69 14.28 21.42
CA GLY A 90 -2.39 14.89 21.13
C GLY A 90 -1.42 13.87 20.54
N ASN A 91 -0.25 13.71 21.16
CA ASN A 91 0.82 12.80 20.72
C ASN A 91 0.68 11.36 21.26
N LYS A 92 -0.44 11.02 21.91
CA LYS A 92 -0.66 9.71 22.53
C LYS A 92 -1.85 8.99 21.91
N VAL A 93 -1.70 7.68 21.73
CA VAL A 93 -2.75 6.77 21.29
C VAL A 93 -3.64 6.41 22.49
N ASN A 94 -4.95 6.54 22.34
CA ASN A 94 -5.91 6.07 23.33
C ASN A 94 -5.80 4.53 23.47
N ARG A 95 -5.40 4.06 24.66
CA ARG A 95 -5.10 2.64 24.92
C ARG A 95 -6.33 1.74 24.82
N GLU A 96 -7.51 2.21 25.22
CA GLU A 96 -8.73 1.43 25.17
C GLU A 96 -9.19 1.22 23.72
N LEU A 97 -9.21 2.29 22.93
CA LEU A 97 -9.53 2.23 21.50
C LEU A 97 -8.51 1.39 20.74
N PHE A 98 -7.21 1.55 21.05
CA PHE A 98 -6.18 0.71 20.46
C PHE A 98 -6.37 -0.77 20.78
N ARG A 99 -6.73 -1.13 22.03
CA ARG A 99 -7.04 -2.53 22.39
C ARG A 99 -8.19 -3.07 21.55
N LYS A 100 -9.29 -2.32 21.41
CA LYS A 100 -10.45 -2.70 20.57
C LYS A 100 -10.02 -2.96 19.13
N LEU A 101 -9.25 -2.05 18.54
CA LEU A 101 -8.73 -2.20 17.18
C LEU A 101 -7.79 -3.40 17.05
N ARG A 102 -6.89 -3.60 18.01
CA ARG A 102 -5.98 -4.76 17.99
C ARG A 102 -6.79 -6.06 18.03
N ASP A 103 -7.78 -6.16 18.90
CA ASP A 103 -8.62 -7.35 19.03
C ASP A 103 -9.50 -7.56 17.77
N GLU A 104 -9.89 -6.47 17.10
CA GLU A 104 -10.64 -6.50 15.85
C GLU A 104 -9.79 -6.89 14.65
N TYR A 105 -8.53 -6.46 14.55
CA TYR A 105 -7.74 -6.54 13.32
C TYR A 105 -6.58 -7.53 13.38
N GLN A 106 -5.95 -7.72 14.55
CA GLN A 106 -4.80 -8.62 14.67
C GLN A 106 -5.20 -10.07 14.44
N GLY A 107 -4.38 -10.79 13.69
CA GLY A 107 -4.64 -12.16 13.26
C GLY A 107 -5.58 -12.29 12.06
N LYS A 108 -6.27 -11.23 11.64
CA LYS A 108 -7.24 -11.26 10.54
C LYS A 108 -6.62 -10.90 9.20
N ILE A 109 -7.24 -11.40 8.13
CA ILE A 109 -6.92 -11.03 6.76
C ILE A 109 -7.72 -9.79 6.38
N ARG A 110 -7.04 -8.81 5.79
CA ARG A 110 -7.66 -7.66 5.14
C ARG A 110 -7.44 -7.72 3.64
N THR A 111 -8.37 -7.13 2.91
CA THR A 111 -8.26 -6.91 1.47
C THR A 111 -8.14 -5.41 1.23
N GLU A 112 -7.05 -4.97 0.60
CA GLU A 112 -6.96 -3.64 0.02
C GLU A 112 -7.51 -3.70 -1.40
N TYR A 113 -8.71 -3.13 -1.59
CA TYR A 113 -9.41 -3.15 -2.88
C TYR A 113 -8.76 -2.23 -3.92
N GLY A 114 -8.13 -1.14 -3.50
CA GLY A 114 -7.29 -0.30 -4.34
C GLY A 114 -5.92 -0.94 -4.60
N TYR A 115 -5.08 -0.28 -5.38
CA TYR A 115 -3.66 -0.65 -5.44
C TYR A 115 -2.95 -0.22 -4.16
N LEU A 116 -1.99 -1.03 -3.72
CA LEU A 116 -1.28 -0.79 -2.46
C LEU A 116 0.12 -0.23 -2.74
N SER A 117 0.23 1.10 -2.71
CA SER A 117 1.51 1.81 -2.82
C SER A 117 2.33 1.66 -1.53
N THR A 118 3.55 1.14 -1.65
CA THR A 118 4.48 0.92 -0.53
C THR A 118 5.87 1.37 -0.94
N SER A 119 6.83 1.39 -0.02
CA SER A 119 8.24 1.68 -0.33
C SER A 119 9.15 0.58 0.19
N ILE A 120 10.22 0.28 -0.55
CA ILE A 120 11.28 -0.63 -0.08
C ILE A 120 12.21 0.03 0.94
N VAL A 121 12.07 1.33 1.20
CA VAL A 121 12.81 2.04 2.24
C VAL A 121 11.86 2.63 3.27
N SER A 122 12.23 2.52 4.55
CA SER A 122 11.52 3.23 5.62
C SER A 122 11.96 4.69 5.64
N ASN A 123 11.31 5.55 4.84
CA ASN A 123 11.60 6.98 4.83
C ASN A 123 10.95 7.71 6.03
N GLN A 124 11.45 8.92 6.34
CA GLN A 124 10.93 9.71 7.46
C GLN A 124 9.45 10.08 7.29
N GLN A 125 8.98 10.26 6.05
CA GLN A 125 7.61 10.67 5.77
C GLN A 125 6.58 9.62 6.20
N PHE A 126 6.90 8.32 6.06
CA PHE A 126 6.06 7.24 6.57
C PHE A 126 6.14 7.11 8.09
N ALA A 127 7.33 7.31 8.67
CA ALA A 127 7.53 7.25 10.12
C ALA A 127 6.77 8.36 10.88
N MET A 128 6.42 9.46 10.21
CA MET A 128 5.62 10.56 10.77
C MET A 128 4.10 10.36 10.64
N ARG A 129 3.64 9.30 9.96
CA ARG A 129 2.22 9.01 9.86
C ARG A 129 1.69 8.35 11.14
N PRO A 130 0.40 8.56 11.50
CA PRO A 130 -0.20 7.95 12.68
C PRO A 130 -0.13 6.41 12.71
N VAL A 131 -0.18 5.79 11.53
CA VAL A 131 -0.02 4.34 11.37
C VAL A 131 1.18 4.06 10.48
N LEU A 132 2.06 3.16 10.94
CA LEU A 132 3.18 2.64 10.17
C LEU A 132 2.99 1.14 9.95
N THR A 133 2.69 0.76 8.73
CA THR A 133 2.55 -0.63 8.32
C THR A 133 3.85 -1.13 7.68
N THR A 134 4.31 -2.29 8.13
CA THR A 134 5.40 -3.03 7.51
C THR A 134 4.85 -4.33 6.95
N LEU A 135 4.99 -4.54 5.65
CA LEU A 135 4.48 -5.73 4.96
C LEU A 135 5.62 -6.62 4.49
N LYS A 136 5.51 -7.92 4.76
CA LYS A 136 6.34 -8.96 4.14
C LYS A 136 5.64 -9.44 2.87
N VAL A 137 6.23 -9.15 1.71
CA VAL A 137 5.73 -9.57 0.40
C VAL A 137 6.52 -10.79 -0.06
N PRO A 138 5.89 -11.95 -0.25
CA PRO A 138 6.59 -13.19 -0.55
C PRO A 138 7.20 -13.17 -1.95
N LYS A 139 8.29 -13.93 -2.12
CA LYS A 139 8.84 -14.27 -3.43
C LYS A 139 7.73 -14.79 -4.35
N GLY A 140 7.75 -14.37 -5.61
CA GLY A 140 6.78 -14.77 -6.62
C GLY A 140 5.50 -13.92 -6.66
N ALA A 141 5.26 -13.07 -5.65
CA ALA A 141 4.15 -12.13 -5.67
C ALA A 141 4.29 -11.12 -6.81
N HIS A 142 3.17 -10.74 -7.40
CA HIS A 142 3.13 -9.66 -8.38
C HIS A 142 3.34 -8.31 -7.68
N ALA A 143 4.32 -7.55 -8.15
CA ALA A 143 4.60 -6.20 -7.68
C ALA A 143 5.48 -5.45 -8.68
N GLY A 144 5.25 -4.15 -8.87
CA GLY A 144 6.05 -3.30 -9.76
C GLY A 144 6.87 -2.32 -8.95
N TYR A 145 8.20 -2.30 -9.13
CA TYR A 145 9.01 -1.19 -8.63
C TYR A 145 8.84 -0.01 -9.60
N VAL A 146 8.17 1.06 -9.19
CA VAL A 146 7.70 2.12 -10.12
C VAL A 146 8.56 3.38 -10.09
N ASP A 147 9.52 3.49 -9.17
CA ASP A 147 10.23 4.74 -8.86
C ASP A 147 10.78 5.51 -10.07
N LYS A 148 11.30 4.82 -11.09
CA LYS A 148 11.92 5.45 -12.27
C LYS A 148 10.90 6.00 -13.28
N ILE A 149 9.68 5.44 -13.33
CA ILE A 149 8.56 5.92 -14.16
C ILE A 149 7.52 6.71 -13.36
N SER A 150 7.65 6.73 -12.03
CA SER A 150 6.81 7.50 -11.14
C SER A 150 6.91 8.99 -11.45
N GLN A 151 5.80 9.70 -11.27
CA GLN A 151 5.81 11.16 -11.23
C GLN A 151 6.65 11.69 -10.05
N TYR A 152 6.72 10.93 -8.95
CA TYR A 152 7.47 11.25 -7.74
C TYR A 152 8.65 10.28 -7.57
N LYS A 153 9.76 10.58 -8.23
CA LYS A 153 11.00 9.80 -8.13
C LYS A 153 11.64 9.93 -6.74
N GLY A 154 12.36 8.91 -6.31
CA GLY A 154 13.02 8.86 -4.99
C GLY A 154 12.12 8.39 -3.85
N GLN A 155 10.89 7.95 -4.16
CA GLN A 155 10.00 7.31 -3.18
C GLN A 155 10.30 5.82 -3.01
N TYR A 156 11.10 5.24 -3.92
CA TYR A 156 11.45 3.82 -3.94
C TYR A 156 10.20 2.94 -3.90
N GLU A 157 9.16 3.37 -4.63
CA GLU A 157 7.83 2.78 -4.53
C GLU A 157 7.81 1.37 -5.13
N LEU A 158 7.31 0.42 -4.33
CA LEU A 158 6.87 -0.89 -4.79
C LEU A 158 5.34 -0.91 -4.77
N LEU A 159 4.75 -0.95 -5.96
CA LEU A 159 3.31 -0.96 -6.16
C LEU A 159 2.79 -2.41 -6.19
N LEU A 160 1.89 -2.73 -5.27
CA LEU A 160 1.21 -4.01 -5.19
C LEU A 160 -0.14 -3.96 -5.94
N PRO A 161 -0.58 -5.06 -6.56
CA PRO A 161 -1.85 -5.16 -7.27
C PRO A 161 -3.05 -4.79 -6.40
N ARG A 162 -4.15 -4.40 -7.06
CA ARG A 162 -5.44 -4.28 -6.39
C ARG A 162 -5.93 -5.63 -5.86
N ASN A 163 -6.82 -5.57 -4.87
CA ASN A 163 -7.30 -6.76 -4.14
C ASN A 163 -6.19 -7.52 -3.41
N THR A 164 -5.08 -6.87 -3.09
CA THR A 164 -4.01 -7.48 -2.29
C THR A 164 -4.57 -7.87 -0.93
N LYS A 165 -4.46 -9.15 -0.60
CA LYS A 165 -4.81 -9.68 0.72
C LYS A 165 -3.56 -9.73 1.58
N TYR A 166 -3.69 -9.31 2.83
CA TYR A 166 -2.62 -9.41 3.80
C TYR A 166 -3.18 -9.75 5.17
N LYS A 167 -2.47 -10.60 5.91
CA LYS A 167 -2.77 -10.91 7.29
C LYS A 167 -2.06 -9.89 8.18
N ILE A 168 -2.77 -9.32 9.14
CA ILE A 168 -2.16 -8.49 10.18
C ILE A 168 -1.61 -9.44 11.24
N ASP A 169 -0.30 -9.57 11.34
CA ASP A 169 0.36 -10.50 12.25
C ASP A 169 0.47 -9.90 13.66
N LYS A 170 0.82 -8.61 13.75
CA LYS A 170 0.96 -7.89 15.02
C LYS A 170 0.52 -6.43 14.88
N MET A 171 -0.03 -5.90 15.97
CA MET A 171 -0.27 -4.48 16.16
C MET A 171 0.24 -4.06 17.55
N TYR A 172 1.02 -2.99 17.59
CA TYR A 172 1.58 -2.45 18.83
C TYR A 172 1.88 -0.96 18.69
N ILE A 173 2.05 -0.28 19.82
CA ILE A 173 2.37 1.15 19.85
C ILE A 173 3.89 1.30 19.97
N ILE A 174 4.47 2.19 19.17
CA ILE A 174 5.87 2.63 19.29
C ILE A 174 5.93 4.13 19.53
N VAL A 175 7.06 4.64 19.98
CA VAL A 175 7.32 6.08 20.10
C VAL A 175 8.30 6.50 19.02
N ASN A 176 7.88 7.41 18.15
CA ASN A 176 8.69 8.01 17.10
C ASN A 176 8.77 9.52 17.32
N LYS A 177 9.99 10.03 17.58
CA LYS A 177 10.26 11.47 17.76
C LYS A 177 9.30 12.18 18.74
N GLY A 178 8.96 11.51 19.85
CA GLY A 178 8.10 12.06 20.90
C GLY A 178 6.58 11.95 20.63
N SER A 179 6.17 11.33 19.53
CA SER A 179 4.76 10.97 19.27
C SER A 179 4.59 9.46 19.16
N GLU A 180 3.46 8.95 19.64
CA GLU A 180 3.13 7.54 19.52
C GLU A 180 2.65 7.22 18.10
N THR A 181 3.03 6.06 17.60
CA THR A 181 2.63 5.55 16.29
C THR A 181 2.08 4.15 16.47
N ILE A 182 0.96 3.85 15.82
CA ILE A 182 0.46 2.48 15.72
C ILE A 182 1.28 1.76 14.67
N LYS A 183 2.06 0.76 15.09
CA LYS A 183 2.81 -0.11 14.18
C LYS A 183 2.01 -1.36 13.87
N ILE A 184 1.94 -1.68 12.58
CA ILE A 184 1.34 -2.91 12.06
C ILE A 184 2.45 -3.71 11.37
N GLU A 185 2.58 -4.98 11.73
CA GLU A 185 3.34 -5.97 10.97
C GLU A 185 2.36 -6.90 10.26
N ALA A 186 2.54 -7.07 8.96
CA ALA A 186 1.64 -7.86 8.14
C ALA A 186 2.38 -8.71 7.10
N THR A 187 1.73 -9.76 6.64
CA THR A 187 2.25 -10.63 5.58
C THR A 187 1.25 -10.70 4.43
N VAL A 188 1.70 -10.35 3.22
CA VAL A 188 0.90 -10.48 2.00
C VAL A 188 0.63 -11.96 1.75
N GLN A 189 -0.63 -12.26 1.47
CA GLN A 189 -1.08 -13.62 1.15
C GLN A 189 -0.93 -13.88 -0.36
N PRO A 190 -0.58 -15.12 -0.76
CA PRO A 190 -0.49 -15.51 -2.17
C PRO A 190 -1.78 -15.33 -2.96
#